data_AF-A0A929FWA6-F1
#
_entry.id   AF-A0A929FWA6-F1
#
_cell.length_a   1.000
_cell.length_b   1.000
_cell.length_c   1.000
_cell.angle_alpha   90.00
_cell.angle_beta   90.00
_cell.angle_gamma   90.00
#
_symmetry.space_group_name_H-M   'P 1'
#
loop_
_entity.id
_entity.type
_entity.pdbx_description
1 polymer ?
#
loop_
_entity_poly.entity_id
_entity_poly.type
_entity_poly.pdbx_seq_one_letter_code
_entity_poly.pdbx_strand_id
1 'polypeptide(L)'
;MAQLFEAVPSFYPDPILCYYHNSTRQMQTIRIDNIANWYFKRVVFPGQHLLFEAVREGKLKIYLVERGEEKFTSALSCGQLEVQELQPSPSSVLVGRFK
;
A
#
# COMPACT_ATOMS: atom_id res chain seq x y z
N MET A 1 9.60 13.77 -17.43
CA MET A 1 8.14 13.82 -17.18
C MET A 1 7.91 13.33 -15.77
N ALA A 2 7.56 14.21 -14.83
CA ALA A 2 7.22 13.80 -13.47
C ALA A 2 5.78 13.26 -13.50
N GLN A 3 5.61 11.95 -13.26
CA GLN A 3 4.27 11.43 -12.97
C GLN A 3 3.81 12.12 -11.69
N LEU A 4 2.83 13.01 -11.81
CA LEU A 4 2.20 13.67 -10.68
C LEU A 4 1.62 12.56 -9.80
N PHE A 5 2.23 12.35 -8.65
CA PHE A 5 1.70 11.45 -7.64
C PHE A 5 0.51 12.18 -7.01
N GLU A 6 -0.70 11.83 -7.42
CA GLU A 6 -1.89 12.40 -6.81
C GLU A 6 -2.00 11.88 -5.38
N ALA A 7 -1.75 12.78 -4.44
CA ALA A 7 -2.13 12.62 -3.04
C ALA A 7 -3.61 12.21 -2.96
N VAL A 8 -3.99 11.55 -1.87
CA VAL A 8 -5.40 11.19 -1.64
C VAL A 8 -6.25 12.47 -1.78
N PRO A 9 -7.34 12.45 -2.56
CA PRO A 9 -8.16 13.65 -2.73
C PRO A 9 -8.61 14.17 -1.36
N SER A 10 -8.51 15.49 -1.16
CA SER A 10 -8.83 16.14 0.11
C SER A 10 -10.30 16.00 0.54
N PHE A 11 -11.17 15.48 -0.33
CA PHE A 11 -12.54 15.13 -0.02
C PHE A 11 -12.68 13.92 0.92
N TYR A 12 -11.62 13.13 1.08
CA TYR A 12 -11.59 12.01 2.01
C TYR A 12 -10.97 12.46 3.34
N PRO A 13 -11.75 12.53 4.43
CA PRO A 13 -11.33 13.19 5.66
C PRO A 13 -10.23 12.46 6.41
N ASP A 14 -10.10 11.14 6.22
CA ASP A 14 -9.20 10.29 7.00
C ASP A 14 -8.46 9.28 6.10
N PRO A 15 -7.40 9.70 5.38
CA PRO A 15 -6.53 8.75 4.69
C PRO A 15 -5.83 7.85 5.71
N ILE A 16 -5.76 6.56 5.41
CA ILE A 16 -4.99 5.58 6.17
C ILE A 16 -3.65 5.32 5.49
N LEU A 17 -2.63 4.97 6.28
CA LEU A 17 -1.35 4.50 5.76
C LEU A 17 -1.43 3.01 5.48
N CYS A 18 -1.26 2.62 4.23
CA CYS A 18 -1.31 1.23 3.77
C CYS A 18 0.10 0.70 3.48
N TYR A 19 0.31 -0.58 3.76
CA TYR A 19 1.54 -1.30 3.47
C TYR A 19 1.27 -2.50 2.56
N TYR A 20 2.03 -2.58 1.45
CA TYR A 20 2.01 -3.71 0.53
C TYR A 20 3.41 -4.24 0.27
N HIS A 21 3.54 -5.56 0.21
CA HIS A 21 4.79 -6.24 -0.12
C HIS A 21 4.58 -7.18 -1.31
N ASN A 22 5.37 -6.98 -2.37
CA ASN A 22 5.38 -7.93 -3.48
C ASN A 22 6.29 -9.12 -3.14
N SER A 23 5.70 -10.19 -2.59
CA SER A 23 6.41 -11.44 -2.30
C SER A 23 6.66 -12.32 -3.54
N THR A 24 6.22 -11.90 -4.72
CA THR A 24 6.38 -12.66 -5.96
C THR A 24 7.72 -12.35 -6.63
N ARG A 25 8.14 -13.22 -7.56
CA ARG A 25 9.35 -13.03 -8.39
C ARG A 25 9.10 -12.21 -9.64
N GLN A 26 7.91 -11.64 -9.79
CA GLN A 26 7.49 -10.92 -10.99
C GLN A 26 7.18 -9.47 -10.64
N MET A 27 7.33 -8.57 -11.61
CA MET A 27 6.86 -7.20 -11.45
C MET A 27 5.34 -7.18 -11.33
N GLN A 28 4.84 -6.30 -10.47
CA GLN A 28 3.40 -6.10 -10.30
C GLN A 28 3.05 -4.65 -10.54
N THR A 29 1.91 -4.42 -11.18
CA THR A 29 1.26 -3.12 -11.20
C THR A 29 0.10 -3.17 -10.21
N ILE A 30 0.07 -2.25 -9.24
CA ILE A 30 -1.05 -2.08 -8.33
C ILE A 30 -1.86 -0.83 -8.69
N ARG A 31 -3.18 -0.89 -8.50
CA ARG A 31 -4.12 0.19 -8.85
C ARG A 31 -5.24 0.33 -7.85
N ILE A 32 -5.76 1.54 -7.69
CA ILE A 32 -7.03 1.80 -7.01
C ILE A 32 -7.91 2.57 -8.00
N ASP A 33 -9.04 1.98 -8.37
CA ASP A 33 -9.97 2.51 -9.37
C ASP A 33 -11.42 2.59 -8.88
N ASN A 34 -11.68 2.23 -7.62
CA ASN A 34 -13.00 2.27 -7.02
C ASN A 34 -13.33 3.60 -6.34
N ILE A 35 -12.39 4.55 -6.35
CA ILE A 35 -12.53 5.88 -5.77
C ILE A 35 -12.65 6.87 -6.92
N ALA A 36 -13.74 7.64 -6.95
CA ALA A 36 -13.96 8.62 -8.00
C ALA A 36 -12.91 9.74 -7.93
N ASN A 37 -12.47 10.21 -9.09
CA ASN A 37 -11.50 11.31 -9.23
C ASN A 37 -10.15 11.06 -8.52
N TRP A 38 -9.75 9.80 -8.36
CA TRP A 38 -8.43 9.44 -7.85
C TRP A 38 -7.76 8.42 -8.77
N TYR A 39 -6.64 8.79 -9.38
CA TYR A 39 -5.86 7.87 -10.20
C TYR A 39 -4.64 7.35 -9.44
N PHE A 40 -4.77 6.20 -8.79
CA PHE A 40 -3.66 5.54 -8.14
C PHE A 40 -3.14 4.38 -9.00
N LYS A 41 -1.89 4.47 -9.45
CA LYS A 41 -1.16 3.39 -10.12
C LYS A 41 0.30 3.39 -9.68
N ARG A 42 0.83 2.22 -9.31
CA ARG A 42 2.24 2.02 -8.95
C ARG A 42 2.76 0.71 -9.52
N VAL A 43 4.04 0.70 -9.87
CA VAL A 43 4.78 -0.53 -10.18
C VAL A 43 5.55 -0.95 -8.94
N VAL A 44 5.47 -2.23 -8.57
CA VAL A 44 6.12 -2.82 -7.41
C VAL A 44 7.02 -3.96 -7.89
N PHE A 45 8.32 -3.81 -7.69
CA PHE A 45 9.31 -4.81 -8.07
C PHE A 45 9.27 -6.04 -7.15
N PRO A 46 9.78 -7.20 -7.60
CA PRO A 46 9.95 -8.37 -6.74
C PRO A 46 10.67 -8.05 -5.43
N GLY A 47 10.08 -8.44 -4.29
CA GLY A 47 10.63 -8.19 -2.95
C GLY A 47 10.53 -6.75 -2.47
N GLN A 48 9.89 -5.85 -3.23
CA GLN A 48 9.73 -4.45 -2.83
C GLN A 48 8.57 -4.28 -1.86
N HIS A 49 8.80 -3.39 -0.89
CA HIS A 49 7.80 -2.86 0.01
C HIS A 49 7.31 -1.51 -0.50
N LEU A 50 6.00 -1.29 -0.44
CA LEU A 50 5.37 -0.03 -0.78
C LEU A 50 4.51 0.44 0.39
N LEU A 51 4.81 1.65 0.86
CA LEU A 51 3.93 2.43 1.74
C LEU A 51 3.22 3.48 0.90
N PHE A 52 1.92 3.63 1.11
CA PHE A 52 1.11 4.62 0.40
C PHE A 52 -0.11 5.00 1.24
N GLU A 53 -0.59 6.23 1.05
CA GLU A 53 -1.84 6.68 1.66
C GLU A 53 -3.01 6.31 0.76
N ALA A 54 -4.11 5.87 1.38
CA ALA A 54 -5.33 5.53 0.68
C ALA A 54 -6.56 5.78 1.55
N VAL A 55 -7.72 5.84 0.90
CA VAL A 55 -9.01 5.79 1.60
C VAL A 55 -9.27 4.34 2.07
N ARG A 56 -9.83 4.15 3.26
CA ARG A 56 -10.09 2.82 3.84
C ARG A 56 -10.98 1.94 2.94
N GLU A 57 -11.94 2.54 2.24
CA GLU A 57 -12.82 1.84 1.28
C GLU A 57 -12.13 1.53 -0.05
N GLY A 58 -10.91 2.03 -0.28
CA GLY A 58 -10.12 1.78 -1.47
C GLY A 58 -9.85 0.29 -1.67
N LYS A 59 -9.90 -0.16 -2.93
CA LYS A 59 -9.59 -1.54 -3.33
C LYS A 59 -8.31 -1.56 -4.14
N LEU A 60 -7.25 -2.12 -3.56
CA LEU A 60 -5.97 -2.31 -4.22
C LEU A 60 -6.03 -3.52 -5.14
N LYS A 61 -6.17 -3.28 -6.45
CA LYS A 61 -6.09 -4.30 -7.50
C LYS A 61 -4.64 -4.55 -7.87
N ILE A 62 -4.25 -5.83 -7.93
CA ILE A 62 -2.89 -6.28 -8.25
C ILE A 62 -2.91 -6.96 -9.61
N TYR A 63 -2.00 -6.51 -10.49
CA TYR A 63 -1.79 -7.05 -11.81
C TYR A 63 -0.35 -7.57 -11.91
N LEU A 64 -0.16 -8.81 -12.33
CA LEU A 64 1.16 -9.35 -12.65
C LEU A 64 1.57 -8.92 -14.04
N VAL A 65 2.85 -8.56 -14.21
CA VAL A 65 3.42 -8.25 -15.53
C VAL A 65 4.11 -9.51 -16.05
N GLU A 66 3.49 -10.15 -17.05
CA GLU A 66 4.01 -11.35 -17.70
C GLU A 66 4.20 -11.06 -19.19
N ARG A 67 5.43 -11.20 -19.70
CA ARG A 67 5.77 -10.99 -21.13
C ARG A 67 5.30 -9.63 -21.71
N GLY A 68 5.21 -8.60 -20.86
CA GLY A 68 4.77 -7.26 -21.25
C GLY A 68 3.27 -7.03 -21.15
N GLU A 69 2.49 -8.03 -20.76
CA GLU A 69 1.04 -7.90 -20.52
C GLU A 69 0.73 -7.85 -19.03
N GLU A 70 -0.27 -7.04 -18.66
CA GLU A 70 -0.74 -6.89 -17.28
C GLU A 70 -1.95 -7.81 -17.03
N LYS A 71 -1.79 -8.85 -16.22
CA LYS A 71 -2.84 -9.81 -15.89
C LYS A 71 -3.39 -9.57 -14.49
N PHE A 72 -4.70 -9.31 -14.39
CA PHE A 72 -5.36 -9.20 -13.09
C PHE A 72 -5.17 -10.48 -12.28
N THR A 73 -4.75 -10.31 -11.03
CA THR A 73 -4.43 -11.43 -10.14
C THR A 73 -5.35 -11.46 -8.93
N SER A 74 -5.41 -10.37 -8.18
CA SER A 74 -6.18 -10.28 -6.95
C SER A 74 -6.54 -8.83 -6.61
N ALA A 75 -7.45 -8.66 -5.66
CA ALA A 75 -7.79 -7.36 -5.09
C ALA A 75 -7.83 -7.46 -3.56
N LEU A 76 -7.27 -6.46 -2.89
CA LEU A 76 -7.23 -6.35 -1.43
C LEU A 76 -7.93 -5.06 -1.00
N SER A 77 -8.59 -5.08 0.15
CA SER A 77 -9.15 -3.85 0.73
C SER A 77 -8.03 -3.05 1.39
N CYS A 78 -7.97 -1.73 1.20
CA CYS A 78 -6.97 -0.87 1.83
C CYS A 78 -7.05 -0.94 3.36
N GLY A 79 -8.25 -1.08 3.93
CA GLY A 79 -8.40 -1.31 5.37
C GLY A 79 -7.74 -2.59 5.91
N GLN A 80 -7.47 -3.59 5.06
CA GLN A 80 -6.69 -4.78 5.45
C GLN A 80 -5.18 -4.55 5.38
N LEU A 81 -4.76 -3.51 4.67
CA LEU A 81 -3.36 -3.12 4.48
C LEU A 81 -2.94 -2.01 5.45
N GLU A 82 -3.87 -1.53 6.28
CA GLU A 82 -3.65 -0.47 7.25
C GLU A 82 -2.50 -0.82 8.19
N VAL A 83 -1.52 0.06 8.27
CA VAL A 83 -0.40 -0.07 9.19
C VAL A 83 -0.91 0.16 10.60
N GLN A 84 -0.71 -0.82 11.47
CA GLN A 84 -1.00 -0.68 12.90
C GLN A 84 0.24 -0.15 13.62
N GLU A 85 0.06 0.93 14.37
CA GLU A 85 1.08 1.40 15.29
C GLU A 85 1.15 0.45 16.48
N LEU A 86 2.28 -0.27 16.60
CA LEU A 86 2.56 -1.05 17.80
C LEU A 86 2.84 -0.07 18.93
N GLN A 87 1.82 0.23 19.73
CA GLN A 87 1.99 0.91 21.01
C GLN A 87 3.02 0.12 21.84
N PRO A 88 4.12 0.74 22.31
CA PRO A 88 5.05 0.05 23.18
C PRO A 88 4.30 -0.35 24.44
N SER A 89 4.10 -1.65 24.63
CA SER A 89 3.55 -2.17 25.88
C SER A 89 4.50 -1.76 27.02
N PRO A 90 3.99 -1.31 28.18
CA PRO A 90 4.82 -0.81 29.28
C PRO A 90 5.83 -1.85 29.81
N SER A 91 5.69 -3.12 29.46
CA SER A 91 6.61 -4.21 29.78
C SER A 91 7.91 -4.23 28.97
N SER A 92 8.01 -3.49 27.86
CA SER A 92 9.21 -3.47 27.00
C SER A 92 10.25 -2.43 27.38
N VAL A 93 9.91 -1.46 28.25
CA VAL A 93 10.83 -0.40 28.70
C VAL A 93 11.87 -0.90 29.72
N LEU A 94 11.62 -2.02 30.39
CA LEU A 94 12.48 -2.50 31.48
C LEU A 94 13.71 -3.32 31.05
N VAL A 95 13.89 -3.64 29.76
CA VAL A 95 15.05 -4.44 29.30
C VAL A 95 16.29 -3.57 29.00
N GLY A 96 16.18 -2.25 29.10
CA GLY A 96 17.26 -1.29 28.82
C GLY A 96 17.93 -0.71 30.07
N ARG A 97 18.43 -1.52 31.02
CA ARG A 97 19.30 -1.02 32.09
C ARG A 97 20.54 -1.90 32.27
N PHE A 98 21.51 -1.71 31.40
CA PHE A 98 22.89 -2.13 31.62
C PHE A 98 23.57 -1.13 32.57
N LYS A 99 23.85 -1.56 33.80
CA LYS A 99 25.04 -1.19 34.58
C LYS A 99 25.36 -2.30 35.56
#